data_AF-A0A023G7A1-F1
#
_entry.id   AF-A0A023G7A1-F1
#
_cell.length_a   1.000
_cell.length_b   1.000
_cell.length_c   1.000
_cell.angle_alpha   90.00
_cell.angle_beta   90.00
_cell.angle_gamma   90.00
#
_symmetry.space_group_name_H-M   'P 1'
#
loop_
_entity.id
_entity.type
_entity.pdbx_description
1 polymer ?
#
loop_
_entity_poly.entity_id
_entity_poly.type
_entity_poly.pdbx_seq_one_letter_code
_entity_poly.pdbx_strand_id
1 'polypeptide(L)'
;PLVECHSNMVQTCVLNHVEETLTAVKIIACMSRSPDPHRVGRVCVEKHGLQWTLIDACVTDKGKLYMLEVGKKAWSITGGVGNVPLVTVQGEMSYAIQVEAQTNLLALVCDHMKQDHKACAGSHNKTETSSSNESGEDHTTTSHGTTTAPKATVTDASAQDDDHNATRRRSV
;
A
#
# COMPACT_ATOMS: atom_id res chain seq x y z
N PRO A 1 -18.00 6.54 20.87
CA PRO A 1 -16.84 6.11 20.05
C PRO A 1 -17.07 6.47 18.58
N LEU A 2 -16.06 6.90 17.84
CA LEU A 2 -16.18 7.03 16.38
C LEU A 2 -16.58 5.67 15.78
N VAL A 3 -17.54 5.67 14.86
CA VAL A 3 -18.13 4.45 14.26
C VAL A 3 -17.09 3.60 13.52
N GLU A 4 -16.11 4.24 12.89
CA GLU A 4 -14.96 3.59 12.28
C GLU A 4 -14.09 2.89 13.33
N CYS A 5 -13.73 3.58 14.43
CA CYS A 5 -12.92 2.98 15.49
C CYS A 5 -13.59 1.75 16.13
N HIS A 6 -14.91 1.77 16.29
CA HIS A 6 -15.63 0.59 16.77
C HIS A 6 -15.57 -0.57 15.75
N SER A 7 -15.76 -0.28 14.47
CA SER A 7 -15.62 -1.29 13.41
C SER A 7 -14.21 -1.88 13.36
N ASN A 8 -13.18 -1.06 13.51
CA ASN A 8 -11.78 -1.51 13.55
C ASN A 8 -11.52 -2.43 14.75
N MET A 9 -12.12 -2.15 15.91
CA MET A 9 -12.06 -3.06 17.07
C MET A 9 -12.72 -4.40 16.78
N VAL A 10 -13.91 -4.41 16.16
CA VAL A 10 -14.62 -5.66 15.79
C VAL A 10 -13.76 -6.47 14.80
N GLN A 11 -13.28 -5.86 13.73
CA GLN A 11 -12.42 -6.54 12.74
C GLN A 11 -11.13 -7.09 13.38
N THR A 12 -10.53 -6.34 14.30
CA THR A 12 -9.32 -6.80 14.99
C THR A 12 -9.62 -7.93 15.98
N CYS A 13 -10.77 -7.91 16.65
CA CYS A 13 -11.22 -9.03 17.48
C CYS A 13 -11.49 -10.29 16.64
N VAL A 14 -12.06 -10.15 15.44
CA VAL A 14 -12.19 -11.28 14.50
C VAL A 14 -10.83 -11.89 14.18
N LEU A 15 -9.81 -11.07 13.89
CA LEU A 15 -8.44 -11.56 13.61
C LEU A 15 -7.80 -12.28 14.81
N ASN A 16 -8.19 -11.95 16.04
CA ASN A 16 -7.65 -12.59 17.25
C ASN A 16 -8.41 -13.86 17.67
N HIS A 17 -9.63 -14.07 17.17
CA HIS A 17 -10.50 -15.19 17.54
C HIS A 17 -10.73 -16.21 16.42
N VAL A 18 -10.36 -15.88 15.18
CA VAL A 18 -10.48 -16.77 14.03
C VAL A 18 -9.09 -17.28 13.63
N GLU A 19 -8.84 -18.57 13.80
CA GLU A 19 -7.56 -19.20 13.43
C GLU A 19 -7.36 -19.26 11.91
N GLU A 20 -8.43 -19.52 11.17
CA GLU A 20 -8.38 -19.71 9.72
C GLU A 20 -8.42 -18.36 8.99
N THR A 21 -7.28 -17.96 8.43
CA THR A 21 -7.09 -16.65 7.79
C THR A 21 -8.15 -16.33 6.73
N LEU A 22 -8.55 -17.29 5.88
CA LEU A 22 -9.55 -17.04 4.83
C LEU A 22 -10.92 -16.74 5.43
N THR A 23 -11.29 -17.38 6.54
CA THR A 23 -12.53 -17.12 7.27
C THR A 23 -12.51 -15.74 7.90
N ALA A 24 -11.39 -15.35 8.53
CA ALA A 24 -11.24 -14.00 9.08
C ALA A 24 -11.38 -12.93 7.96
N VAL A 25 -10.69 -13.14 6.83
CA VAL A 25 -10.78 -12.26 5.66
C VAL A 25 -12.20 -12.21 5.10
N LYS A 26 -12.91 -13.33 5.01
CA LYS A 26 -14.31 -13.36 4.53
C LYS A 26 -15.25 -12.56 5.44
N ILE A 27 -15.08 -12.66 6.76
CA ILE A 27 -15.87 -11.89 7.74
C ILE A 27 -15.57 -10.39 7.60
N ILE A 28 -14.30 -10.01 7.55
CA ILE A 28 -13.89 -8.61 7.39
C ILE A 28 -14.39 -8.06 6.05
N ALA A 29 -14.26 -8.81 4.96
CA ALA A 29 -14.78 -8.42 3.65
C ALA A 29 -16.31 -8.27 3.65
N CYS A 30 -17.03 -9.13 4.37
CA CYS A 30 -18.48 -8.97 4.56
C CYS A 30 -18.79 -7.62 5.23
N MET A 31 -18.05 -7.25 6.27
CA MET A 31 -18.23 -5.96 6.96
C MET A 31 -17.88 -4.77 6.05
N SER A 32 -16.71 -4.81 5.41
CA SER A 32 -16.17 -3.72 4.60
C SER A 32 -16.95 -3.45 3.31
N ARG A 33 -17.76 -4.40 2.84
CA ARG A 33 -18.66 -4.20 1.69
C ARG A 33 -19.94 -3.45 2.05
N SER A 34 -20.25 -3.32 3.35
CA SER A 34 -21.43 -2.59 3.79
C SER A 34 -21.16 -1.08 3.75
N PRO A 35 -22.13 -0.25 3.32
CA PRO A 35 -22.06 1.20 3.51
C PRO A 35 -22.08 1.60 5.00
N ASP A 36 -22.50 0.66 5.86
CA ASP A 36 -22.49 0.80 7.31
C ASP A 36 -21.79 -0.43 7.94
N PRO A 37 -20.45 -0.44 8.05
CA PRO A 37 -19.69 -1.56 8.60
C PRO A 37 -19.96 -1.81 10.10
N HIS A 38 -20.31 -0.76 10.86
CA HIS A 38 -20.51 -0.87 12.30
C HIS A 38 -21.82 -1.59 12.65
N ARG A 39 -22.83 -1.55 11.78
CA ARG A 39 -24.11 -2.25 11.98
C ARG A 39 -24.12 -3.71 11.53
N VAL A 40 -23.19 -4.12 10.67
CA VAL A 40 -23.21 -5.47 10.08
C VAL A 40 -22.25 -6.44 10.74
N GLY A 41 -21.45 -6.01 11.72
CA GLY A 41 -20.47 -6.86 12.41
C GLY A 41 -21.06 -8.18 12.90
N ARG A 42 -22.18 -8.11 13.64
CA ARG A 42 -22.90 -9.28 14.14
C ARG A 42 -23.31 -10.24 13.02
N VAL A 43 -23.97 -9.72 11.99
CA VAL A 43 -24.47 -10.52 10.85
C VAL A 43 -23.31 -11.21 10.13
N CYS A 44 -22.20 -10.50 9.90
CA CYS A 44 -21.05 -11.07 9.22
C CYS A 44 -20.35 -12.14 10.06
N VAL A 45 -20.19 -11.92 11.37
CA VAL A 45 -19.58 -12.89 12.29
C VAL A 45 -20.43 -14.17 12.36
N GLU A 46 -21.74 -14.04 12.62
CA GLU A 46 -22.65 -15.18 12.77
C GLU A 46 -22.82 -15.97 11.47
N LYS A 47 -22.82 -15.31 10.30
CA LYS A 47 -22.87 -15.96 8.98
C LYS A 47 -21.71 -16.94 8.75
N HIS A 48 -20.57 -16.72 9.40
CA HIS A 48 -19.38 -17.57 9.29
C HIS A 48 -19.24 -18.54 10.46
N GLY A 49 -20.29 -18.74 11.26
CA GLY A 49 -20.34 -19.75 12.32
C GLY A 49 -19.72 -19.32 13.64
N LEU A 50 -19.39 -18.03 13.80
CA LEU A 50 -18.87 -17.49 15.06
C LEU A 50 -19.98 -16.95 15.96
N GLN A 51 -19.76 -17.04 17.27
CA GLN A 51 -20.65 -16.44 18.25
C GLN A 51 -20.32 -14.95 18.40
N TRP A 52 -21.28 -14.08 18.09
CA TRP A 52 -21.11 -12.63 18.25
C TRP A 52 -20.70 -12.23 19.67
N THR A 53 -21.22 -12.90 20.68
CA THR A 53 -20.92 -12.65 22.10
C THR A 53 -19.42 -12.73 22.42
N LEU A 54 -18.68 -13.64 21.77
CA LEU A 54 -17.23 -13.75 21.95
C LEU A 54 -16.50 -12.52 21.39
N ILE A 55 -16.93 -12.06 20.21
CA ILE A 55 -16.34 -10.89 19.54
C ILE A 55 -16.69 -9.60 20.30
N ASP A 56 -17.93 -9.46 20.74
CA ASP A 56 -18.41 -8.29 21.49
C ASP A 56 -17.73 -8.16 22.86
N ALA A 57 -17.52 -9.30 23.55
CA ALA A 57 -16.72 -9.36 24.77
C ALA A 57 -15.26 -8.93 24.51
N CYS A 58 -14.64 -9.44 23.44
CA CYS A 58 -13.30 -9.00 23.03
C CYS A 58 -13.22 -7.49 22.77
N VAL A 59 -14.22 -6.91 22.08
CA VAL A 59 -14.25 -5.47 21.81
C VAL A 59 -14.28 -4.67 23.10
N THR A 60 -15.04 -5.14 24.09
CA THR A 60 -15.16 -4.52 25.41
C THR A 60 -13.87 -4.66 26.23
N ASP A 61 -13.31 -5.85 26.29
CA ASP A 61 -12.20 -6.19 27.20
C ASP A 61 -10.83 -5.83 26.65
N LYS A 62 -10.64 -5.98 25.33
CA LYS A 62 -9.33 -5.90 24.65
C LYS A 62 -9.29 -4.92 23.50
N GLY A 63 -10.44 -4.45 22.99
CA GLY A 63 -10.52 -3.64 21.78
C GLY A 63 -9.53 -2.46 21.75
N LYS A 64 -9.49 -1.65 22.82
CA LYS A 64 -8.55 -0.51 22.91
C LYS A 64 -7.08 -0.92 22.94
N LEU A 65 -6.77 -2.02 23.64
CA LEU A 65 -5.40 -2.55 23.71
C LEU A 65 -4.95 -3.01 22.33
N TYR A 66 -5.80 -3.76 21.62
CA TYR A 66 -5.50 -4.18 20.26
C TYR A 66 -5.34 -3.00 19.31
N MET A 67 -6.16 -1.95 19.41
CA MET A 67 -5.97 -0.74 18.59
C MET A 67 -4.60 -0.08 18.82
N LEU A 68 -4.12 -0.06 20.06
CA LEU A 68 -2.78 0.44 20.35
C LEU A 68 -1.69 -0.44 19.71
N GLU A 69 -1.83 -1.77 19.77
CA GLU A 69 -0.89 -2.72 19.20
C GLU A 69 -0.84 -2.65 17.67
N VAL A 70 -1.99 -2.66 16.98
CA VAL A 70 -2.01 -2.50 15.52
C VAL A 70 -1.53 -1.11 15.08
N GLY A 71 -1.81 -0.06 15.87
CA GLY A 71 -1.27 1.29 15.63
C GLY A 71 0.26 1.33 15.70
N LYS A 72 0.86 0.71 16.74
CA LYS A 72 2.33 0.58 16.86
C LYS A 72 2.91 -0.22 15.71
N LYS A 73 2.24 -1.30 15.28
CA LYS A 73 2.68 -2.11 14.14
C LYS A 73 2.68 -1.29 12.85
N ALA A 74 1.60 -0.57 12.55
CA ALA A 74 1.54 0.30 11.37
C ALA A 74 2.62 1.40 11.39
N TRP A 75 2.87 1.99 12.56
CA TRP A 75 3.94 2.97 12.75
C TRP A 75 5.32 2.37 12.50
N SER A 76 5.59 1.16 12.98
CA SER A 76 6.88 0.49 12.76
C SER A 76 7.18 0.19 11.29
N ILE A 77 6.15 0.07 10.45
CA ILE A 77 6.28 -0.20 9.02
C ILE A 77 6.56 1.10 8.25
N THR A 78 5.89 2.20 8.60
CA THR A 78 5.85 3.42 7.78
C THR A 78 6.64 4.59 8.35
N GLY A 79 6.94 4.59 9.66
CA GLY A 79 7.43 5.78 10.39
C GLY A 79 6.38 6.89 10.55
N GLY A 80 5.17 6.69 10.00
CA GLY A 80 4.07 7.63 9.96
C GLY A 80 3.10 7.27 8.83
N VAL A 81 1.81 7.08 9.14
CA VAL A 81 0.79 6.72 8.14
C VAL A 81 0.26 7.99 7.47
N GLY A 82 0.77 8.29 6.27
CA GLY A 82 0.31 9.44 5.48
C GLY A 82 -0.99 9.16 4.70
N ASN A 83 -1.15 7.94 4.19
CA ASN A 83 -2.32 7.51 3.43
C ASN A 83 -2.58 6.01 3.64
N VAL A 84 -3.82 5.59 3.42
CA VAL A 84 -4.27 4.18 3.38
C VAL A 84 -4.95 3.89 2.04
N PRO A 85 -4.98 2.62 1.56
CA PRO A 85 -4.41 1.42 2.16
C PRO A 85 -2.87 1.36 2.06
N LEU A 86 -2.25 0.63 3.00
CA LEU A 86 -0.82 0.32 3.00
C LEU A 86 -0.63 -1.16 2.71
N VAL A 87 0.08 -1.48 1.63
CA VAL A 87 0.32 -2.85 1.19
C VAL A 87 1.81 -3.14 1.15
N THR A 88 2.23 -4.26 1.74
CA THR A 88 3.60 -4.75 1.64
C THR A 88 3.60 -6.10 0.94
N VAL A 89 4.49 -6.30 -0.03
CA VAL A 89 4.69 -7.59 -0.69
C VAL A 89 6.11 -8.04 -0.39
N GLN A 90 6.26 -9.20 0.28
CA GLN A 90 7.56 -9.78 0.66
C GLN A 90 8.49 -8.80 1.42
N GLY A 91 7.91 -7.86 2.18
CA GLY A 91 8.65 -6.87 2.96
C GLY A 91 8.92 -5.55 2.21
N GLU A 92 8.61 -5.48 0.92
CA GLU A 92 8.77 -4.26 0.13
C GLU A 92 7.47 -3.43 0.11
N MET A 93 7.65 -2.10 0.14
CA MET A 93 6.58 -1.11 0.16
C MET A 93 6.93 0.05 -0.77
N SER A 94 6.78 -0.16 -2.07
CA SER A 94 7.04 0.86 -3.10
C SER A 94 5.73 1.52 -3.56
N TYR A 95 5.85 2.67 -4.23
CA TYR A 95 4.71 3.33 -4.87
C TYR A 95 4.04 2.42 -5.93
N ALA A 96 4.85 1.72 -6.73
CA ALA A 96 4.35 0.75 -7.71
C ALA A 96 3.51 -0.34 -7.04
N ILE A 97 4.01 -0.93 -5.94
CA ILE A 97 3.25 -1.91 -5.13
C ILE A 97 1.93 -1.32 -4.63
N GLN A 98 1.91 -0.09 -4.12
CA GLN A 98 0.66 0.53 -3.65
C GLN A 98 -0.38 0.66 -4.77
N VAL A 99 0.06 1.12 -5.96
CA VAL A 99 -0.82 1.33 -7.12
C VAL A 99 -1.33 0.01 -7.68
N GLU A 100 -0.43 -0.95 -7.88
CA GLU A 100 -0.77 -2.25 -8.47
C GLU A 100 -1.62 -3.09 -7.52
N ALA A 101 -1.34 -3.07 -6.21
CA ALA A 101 -2.17 -3.77 -5.23
C ALA A 101 -3.61 -3.25 -5.23
N GLN A 102 -3.80 -1.94 -5.39
CA GLN A 102 -5.13 -1.33 -5.41
C GLN A 102 -5.86 -1.50 -6.74
N THR A 103 -5.11 -1.64 -7.84
CA THR A 103 -5.68 -1.76 -9.19
C THR A 103 -5.95 -3.23 -9.56
N ASN A 104 -4.98 -4.11 -9.30
CA ASN A 104 -5.05 -5.53 -9.62
C ASN A 104 -4.13 -6.34 -8.68
N LEU A 105 -4.60 -6.56 -7.45
CA LEU A 105 -3.89 -7.36 -6.46
C LEU A 105 -3.59 -8.79 -6.95
N LEU A 106 -4.49 -9.38 -7.75
CA LEU A 106 -4.30 -10.74 -8.25
C LEU A 106 -3.07 -10.83 -9.15
N ALA A 107 -2.93 -9.92 -10.12
CA ALA A 107 -1.76 -9.89 -10.99
C ALA A 107 -0.47 -9.66 -10.19
N LEU A 108 -0.49 -8.68 -9.27
CA LEU A 108 0.66 -8.41 -8.40
C LEU A 108 1.09 -9.66 -7.60
N VAL A 109 0.14 -10.39 -7.02
CA VAL A 109 0.44 -11.63 -6.29
C VAL A 109 1.01 -12.69 -7.23
N CYS A 110 0.41 -12.87 -8.41
CA CYS A 110 0.87 -13.85 -9.39
C CYS A 110 2.31 -13.59 -9.85
N ASP A 111 2.68 -12.33 -10.08
CA ASP A 111 4.05 -11.96 -10.46
C ASP A 111 5.07 -12.22 -9.33
N HIS A 112 4.62 -12.25 -8.08
CA HIS A 112 5.46 -12.51 -6.91
C HIS A 112 5.42 -13.98 -6.43
N MET A 113 4.63 -14.84 -7.09
CA MET A 113 4.57 -16.26 -6.78
C MET A 113 5.65 -17.04 -7.54
N LYS A 114 6.34 -17.94 -6.84
CA LYS A 114 7.36 -18.82 -7.45
C LYS A 114 6.77 -20.00 -8.22
N GLN A 115 5.50 -20.31 -8.00
CA GLN A 115 4.82 -21.46 -8.59
C GLN A 115 3.62 -20.98 -9.38
N ASP A 116 3.46 -21.54 -10.58
CA ASP A 116 2.29 -21.29 -11.40
C ASP A 116 1.04 -21.81 -10.70
N HIS A 117 0.03 -20.95 -10.64
CA HIS A 117 -1.28 -21.29 -10.11
C HIS A 117 -2.34 -21.02 -11.18
N LYS A 118 -3.34 -21.90 -11.29
CA LYS A 118 -4.41 -21.76 -12.29
C LYS A 118 -5.15 -20.42 -12.23
N ALA A 119 -5.23 -19.79 -11.05
CA ALA A 119 -5.86 -18.48 -10.87
C ALA A 119 -5.02 -17.33 -11.49
N CYS A 120 -3.75 -17.57 -11.79
CA CYS A 120 -2.85 -16.62 -12.43
C CYS A 120 -2.89 -16.68 -13.96
N ALA A 121 -3.66 -17.59 -14.55
CA ALA A 121 -3.82 -17.66 -15.99
C ALA A 121 -4.29 -16.31 -16.55
N GLY A 122 -3.53 -15.75 -17.49
CA GLY A 122 -3.80 -14.44 -18.10
C GLY A 122 -3.29 -13.22 -17.32
N SER A 123 -2.65 -13.40 -16.16
CA SER A 123 -2.10 -12.28 -15.37
C SER A 123 -0.77 -11.75 -15.93
N HIS A 124 -0.02 -12.57 -16.65
CA HIS A 124 1.33 -12.23 -17.17
C HIS A 124 1.34 -11.40 -18.47
N ASN A 125 0.20 -10.87 -18.94
CA ASN A 125 0.18 -10.06 -20.16
C ASN A 125 0.49 -8.58 -19.90
N LYS A 126 1.62 -8.28 -19.25
CA LYS A 126 2.16 -6.91 -19.20
C LYS A 126 3.66 -6.89 -19.48
N THR A 127 3.92 -6.80 -20.78
CA THR A 127 5.07 -6.16 -21.42
C THR A 127 6.45 -6.80 -21.23
N GLU A 128 6.79 -7.71 -22.15
CA GLU A 128 8.13 -7.73 -22.71
C GLU A 128 8.43 -6.34 -23.33
N THR A 129 8.94 -5.40 -22.54
CA THR A 129 9.74 -4.29 -23.09
C THR A 129 11.18 -4.71 -23.01
N SER A 130 11.63 -5.33 -24.11
CA SER A 130 12.99 -5.36 -24.63
C SER A 130 14.14 -5.51 -23.62
N SER A 131 14.42 -6.75 -23.24
CA SER A 131 15.81 -7.19 -23.14
C SER A 131 16.22 -7.79 -24.48
N SER A 132 16.64 -6.94 -25.42
CA SER A 132 17.36 -7.39 -26.61
C SER A 132 18.85 -7.33 -26.29
N ASN A 133 19.40 -8.44 -25.79
CA ASN A 133 20.82 -8.70 -25.93
C ASN A 133 20.99 -9.71 -27.08
N GLU A 134 21.40 -9.24 -28.25
CA GLU A 134 22.11 -10.06 -29.22
C GLU A 134 23.50 -9.47 -29.43
N SER A 135 24.50 -10.26 -29.06
CA SER A 135 25.91 -10.07 -29.38
C SER A 135 26.25 -10.93 -30.60
N GLY A 136 26.90 -10.36 -31.61
CA GLY A 136 27.50 -11.10 -32.74
C GLY A 136 28.04 -10.18 -33.84
N GLU A 137 29.35 -10.24 -34.08
CA GLU A 137 30.22 -9.53 -35.05
C GLU A 137 29.74 -9.62 -36.52
N ASP A 138 30.18 -8.85 -37.55
CA ASP A 138 31.42 -8.13 -37.83
C ASP A 138 31.24 -7.12 -39.01
N HIS A 139 32.17 -6.16 -39.11
CA HIS A 139 32.65 -5.39 -40.28
C HIS A 139 31.69 -4.48 -41.10
N THR A 140 31.94 -3.16 -41.05
CA THR A 140 32.70 -2.44 -42.11
C THR A 140 32.83 -0.93 -41.78
N THR A 141 34.07 -0.46 -41.75
CA THR A 141 34.50 0.94 -41.66
C THR A 141 33.94 1.81 -42.79
N THR A 142 33.28 2.93 -42.47
CA THR A 142 33.36 4.16 -43.29
C THR A 142 33.11 5.41 -42.44
N SER A 143 34.04 6.36 -42.57
CA SER A 143 34.11 7.68 -41.95
C SER A 143 33.03 8.64 -42.47
N HIS A 144 32.60 9.58 -41.61
CA HIS A 144 32.06 10.95 -41.84
C HIS A 144 31.01 11.23 -40.75
N GLY A 145 30.92 12.35 -40.05
CA GLY A 145 31.58 13.65 -40.07
C GLY A 145 30.79 14.50 -39.06
N THR A 146 31.47 15.14 -38.12
CA THR A 146 30.90 16.08 -37.15
C THR A 146 30.26 17.27 -37.87
N THR A 147 29.10 17.79 -37.38
CA THR A 147 28.84 19.24 -37.14
C THR A 147 27.39 19.49 -36.65
N THR A 148 27.29 19.73 -35.34
CA THR A 148 26.47 20.68 -34.54
C THR A 148 25.09 21.19 -35.00
N ALA A 149 24.11 21.04 -34.10
CA ALA A 149 22.93 21.92 -33.96
C ALA A 149 23.21 23.03 -32.91
N PRO A 150 22.66 24.27 -33.04
CA PRO A 150 22.96 25.35 -32.11
C PRO A 150 22.12 25.30 -30.83
N LYS A 151 22.80 25.48 -29.71
CA LYS A 151 22.27 25.66 -28.35
C LYS A 151 21.83 27.11 -28.15
N ALA A 152 20.60 27.33 -27.70
CA ALA A 152 20.13 28.63 -27.25
C ALA A 152 20.74 28.96 -25.87
N THR A 153 21.40 30.11 -25.78
CA THR A 153 22.00 30.66 -24.57
C THR A 153 21.02 31.65 -23.93
N VAL A 154 20.68 31.42 -22.67
CA VAL A 154 20.06 32.41 -21.77
C VAL A 154 21.19 33.14 -21.06
N THR A 155 21.24 34.47 -21.18
CA THR A 155 22.12 35.34 -20.40
C THR A 155 21.36 36.02 -19.28
N ASP A 156 22.03 36.02 -18.14
CA ASP A 156 21.73 36.52 -16.80
C ASP A 156 21.81 38.06 -16.69
N ALA A 157 21.13 38.66 -15.71
CA ALA A 157 21.57 39.85 -14.98
C ALA A 157 20.60 40.27 -13.85
N SER A 158 21.06 40.01 -12.62
CA SER A 158 21.24 41.01 -11.54
C SER A 158 20.14 41.22 -10.50
N ALA A 159 20.59 41.00 -9.26
CA ALA A 159 19.93 41.17 -7.98
C ALA A 159 19.79 42.65 -7.54
N GLN A 160 18.86 42.89 -6.61
CA GLN A 160 18.95 43.97 -5.65
C GLN A 160 18.39 43.50 -4.29
N ASP A 161 19.25 43.57 -3.28
CA ASP A 161 18.95 43.44 -1.85
C ASP A 161 17.94 44.49 -1.38
N ASP A 162 17.13 44.15 -0.38
CA ASP A 162 16.92 45.05 0.75
C ASP A 162 16.52 44.26 2.02
N ASP A 163 17.36 44.47 3.03
CA ASP A 163 17.27 44.10 4.44
C ASP A 163 15.95 44.55 5.10
N HIS A 164 15.47 43.80 6.11
CA HIS A 164 15.22 44.29 7.48
C HIS A 164 14.52 43.24 8.37
N ASN A 165 15.36 42.55 9.15
CA ASN A 165 15.40 42.59 10.62
C ASN A 165 14.21 42.08 11.49
N ALA A 166 14.63 41.24 12.44
CA ALA A 166 14.24 41.18 13.86
C ALA A 166 13.11 40.24 14.35
N THR A 167 13.53 39.01 14.71
CA THR A 167 13.59 38.53 16.11
C THR A 167 12.33 38.58 17.01
N ARG A 168 11.84 37.40 17.46
CA ARG A 168 11.87 37.00 18.90
C ARG A 168 11.24 35.62 19.22
N ARG A 169 12.09 34.79 19.85
CA ARG A 169 11.95 34.03 21.13
C ARG A 169 10.85 32.95 21.31
N ARG A 170 11.36 31.71 21.49
CA ARG A 170 11.28 30.79 22.65
C ARG A 170 10.01 30.75 23.54
N SER A 171 9.61 29.50 23.78
CA SER A 171 9.07 28.87 25.02
C SER A 171 7.61 29.14 25.40
N VAL A 172 6.78 28.08 25.33
CA VAL A 172 6.18 27.35 26.47
C VAL A 172 6.06 25.88 26.07
#